data_AF-A0A349ULC3-F1
#
_entry.id   AF-A0A349ULC3-F1
#
_cell.length_a   1.000
_cell.length_b   1.000
_cell.length_c   1.000
_cell.angle_alpha   90.00
_cell.angle_beta   90.00
_cell.angle_gamma   90.00
#
_symmetry.space_group_name_H-M   'P 1'
#
loop_
_entity.id
_entity.type
_entity.pdbx_description
1 polymer ?
#
loop_
_entity_poly.entity_id
_entity_poly.type
_entity_poly.pdbx_seq_one_letter_code
_entity_poly.pdbx_strand_id
1 'polypeptide(L)'
;LLHGFDYKAILKAVPAQRMNGVAQAMEFVLSLDDGKTRFVQAVGDLSKAFALAVPNPRAMEIRDEIGLFQEIRSALIKVTMSESEKSPDDMETAIRQLVSRAVYSTEVVDIFAAAGLEKPDISILSDEFLSDVQRLPQRNLALELLKKLINDEIKTRMRKNVVQARSFAEMLEQAVRKYQNRALEAAQVIDELIRIAKEMRLAESRGQEMGLSDDEVAFYDALAENASAKQVIGDEQLRFLAQELV
;
A
#
# COMPACT_ATOMS: atom_id res chain seq x y z
N LEU A 1 20.37 -12.55 5.91
CA LEU A 1 18.99 -12.05 5.82
C LEU A 1 18.05 -13.07 5.19
N LEU A 2 18.37 -13.68 4.04
CA LEU A 2 17.56 -14.75 3.42
C LEU A 2 17.90 -16.17 3.93
N HIS A 3 18.43 -16.31 5.14
CA HIS A 3 18.80 -17.63 5.67
C HIS A 3 17.52 -18.44 5.94
N GLY A 4 17.44 -19.66 5.41
CA GLY A 4 16.24 -20.49 5.49
C GLY A 4 15.21 -20.26 4.37
N PHE A 5 15.46 -19.32 3.47
CA PHE A 5 14.66 -19.10 2.27
C PHE A 5 15.44 -19.55 1.01
N ASP A 6 14.86 -20.43 0.20
CA ASP A 6 15.51 -20.95 -1.00
C ASP A 6 15.43 -19.96 -2.18
N TYR A 7 16.23 -18.89 -2.09
CA TYR A 7 16.33 -17.89 -3.18
C TYR A 7 16.97 -18.48 -4.46
N LYS A 8 17.69 -19.60 -4.37
CA LYS A 8 18.32 -20.23 -5.54
C LYS A 8 17.28 -20.83 -6.48
N ALA A 9 16.13 -21.26 -5.96
CA ALA A 9 14.99 -21.67 -6.78
C ALA A 9 14.53 -20.52 -7.70
N ILE A 10 14.56 -19.27 -7.24
CA ILE A 10 14.16 -18.10 -8.03
C ILE A 10 15.12 -17.84 -9.20
N LEU A 11 16.43 -18.04 -8.97
CA LEU A 11 17.45 -17.89 -10.01
C LEU A 11 17.27 -18.90 -11.15
N LYS A 12 16.74 -20.09 -10.84
CA LYS A 12 16.51 -21.17 -11.81
C LYS A 12 15.10 -21.17 -12.41
N ALA A 13 14.20 -20.35 -11.88
CA ALA A 13 12.80 -20.32 -12.27
C ALA A 13 12.62 -19.68 -13.66
N VAL A 14 11.64 -20.17 -14.41
CA VAL A 14 11.17 -19.51 -15.63
C VAL A 14 10.58 -18.13 -15.31
N PRO A 15 10.63 -17.15 -16.23
CA PRO A 15 10.21 -15.77 -15.97
C PRO A 15 8.83 -15.63 -15.30
N ALA A 16 7.86 -16.46 -15.71
CA ALA A 16 6.52 -16.47 -15.13
C ALA A 16 6.46 -16.88 -13.65
N GLN A 17 7.37 -17.75 -13.20
CA GLN A 17 7.45 -18.22 -11.80
C GLN A 17 8.35 -17.33 -10.94
N ARG A 18 9.25 -16.56 -11.57
CA ARG A 18 10.19 -15.68 -10.89
C ARG A 18 9.49 -14.62 -10.04
N MET A 19 8.42 -14.01 -10.55
CA MET A 19 7.64 -13.01 -9.82
C MET A 19 7.03 -13.56 -8.52
N ASN A 20 6.50 -14.78 -8.55
CA ASN A 20 5.98 -15.43 -7.33
C ASN A 20 7.12 -15.67 -6.33
N GLY A 21 8.27 -16.14 -6.81
CA GLY A 21 9.47 -16.28 -5.99
C GLY A 21 9.90 -14.96 -5.33
N VAL A 22 9.88 -13.86 -6.07
CA VAL A 22 10.18 -12.52 -5.54
C VAL A 22 9.15 -12.12 -4.48
N ALA A 23 7.85 -12.33 -4.72
CA ALA A 23 6.80 -12.05 -3.73
C ALA A 23 6.97 -12.89 -2.44
N GLN A 24 7.33 -14.17 -2.56
CA GLN A 24 7.65 -15.02 -1.41
C GLN A 24 8.90 -14.53 -0.67
N ALA A 25 9.92 -14.06 -1.39
CA ALA A 25 11.11 -13.49 -0.79
C ALA A 25 10.79 -12.19 -0.04
N MET A 26 9.92 -11.35 -0.60
CA MET A 26 9.42 -10.14 0.06
C MET A 26 8.66 -10.48 1.34
N GLU A 27 7.73 -11.43 1.28
CA GLU A 27 6.98 -11.93 2.45
C GLU A 27 7.94 -12.44 3.53
N PHE A 28 8.93 -13.25 3.14
CA PHE A 28 9.96 -13.74 4.05
C PHE A 28 10.73 -12.59 4.70
N VAL A 29 11.20 -11.61 3.92
CA VAL A 29 11.92 -10.44 4.45
C VAL A 29 11.04 -9.61 5.38
N LEU A 30 9.78 -9.39 5.03
CA LEU A 30 8.84 -8.60 5.84
C LEU A 30 8.43 -9.30 7.13
N SER A 31 8.52 -10.64 7.18
CA SER A 31 8.27 -11.41 8.41
C SER A 31 9.37 -11.26 9.47
N LEU A 32 10.57 -10.80 9.07
CA LEU A 32 11.70 -10.61 9.96
C LEU A 32 11.60 -9.27 10.72
N ASP A 33 12.12 -9.26 11.94
CA ASP A 33 12.23 -8.03 12.73
C ASP A 33 13.15 -7.01 12.05
N ASP A 34 12.59 -5.81 11.84
CA ASP A 34 13.14 -4.73 11.01
C ASP A 34 13.69 -5.22 9.65
N GLY A 35 13.07 -6.28 9.11
CA GLY A 35 13.64 -7.05 7.99
C GLY A 35 13.82 -6.24 6.72
N LYS A 36 12.85 -5.37 6.41
CA LYS A 36 12.90 -4.45 5.28
C LYS A 36 14.12 -3.53 5.35
N THR A 37 14.27 -2.76 6.44
CA THR A 37 15.34 -1.76 6.59
C THR A 37 16.70 -2.44 6.47
N ARG A 38 16.86 -3.55 7.20
CA ARG A 38 18.08 -4.36 7.18
C ARG A 38 18.39 -4.93 5.81
N PHE A 39 17.38 -5.41 5.07
CA PHE A 39 17.55 -5.93 3.71
C PHE A 39 17.93 -4.85 2.71
N VAL A 40 17.22 -3.73 2.73
CA VAL A 40 17.51 -2.60 1.84
C VAL A 40 18.94 -2.09 2.06
N GLN A 41 19.38 -2.00 3.32
CA GLN A 41 20.74 -1.59 3.67
C GLN A 41 21.78 -2.63 3.24
N ALA A 42 21.61 -3.89 3.64
CA ALA A 42 22.57 -4.95 3.34
C ALA A 42 22.77 -5.16 1.83
N VAL A 43 21.70 -5.10 1.03
CA VAL A 43 21.81 -5.19 -0.43
C VAL A 43 22.47 -3.95 -1.03
N GLY A 44 22.26 -2.77 -0.44
CA GLY A 44 22.96 -1.54 -0.82
C GLY A 44 24.47 -1.64 -0.58
N ASP A 45 24.88 -2.12 0.60
CA ASP A 45 26.28 -2.29 0.96
C ASP A 45 26.95 -3.40 0.12
N LEU A 46 26.25 -4.52 -0.10
CA LEU A 46 26.69 -5.58 -0.99
C LEU A 46 26.91 -5.08 -2.42
N SER A 47 26.00 -4.26 -2.95
CA SER A 47 26.12 -3.71 -4.30
C SER A 47 27.35 -2.81 -4.44
N LYS A 48 27.65 -1.98 -3.42
CA LYS A 48 28.85 -1.15 -3.38
C LYS A 48 30.12 -2.00 -3.32
N ALA A 49 30.15 -3.00 -2.43
CA ALA A 49 31.29 -3.90 -2.28
C ALA A 49 31.57 -4.70 -3.56
N PHE A 50 30.53 -5.17 -4.24
CA PHE A 50 30.65 -5.85 -5.53
C PHE A 50 31.24 -4.92 -6.60
N ALA A 51 30.78 -3.67 -6.70
CA ALA A 51 31.33 -2.70 -7.64
C ALA A 51 32.83 -2.43 -7.43
N LEU A 52 33.33 -2.50 -6.19
CA LEU A 52 34.76 -2.39 -5.87
C LEU A 52 35.55 -3.67 -6.14
N ALA A 53 34.90 -4.83 -6.15
CA ALA A 53 35.53 -6.13 -6.32
C ALA A 53 35.61 -6.58 -7.80
N VAL A 54 34.75 -6.05 -8.67
CA VAL A 54 34.81 -6.32 -10.13
C VAL A 54 36.10 -5.71 -10.71
N PRO A 55 36.82 -6.42 -11.61
CA PRO A 55 36.43 -7.63 -12.33
C PRO A 55 36.93 -8.96 -11.74
N ASN A 56 37.15 -9.07 -10.42
CA ASN A 56 37.62 -10.32 -9.81
C ASN A 56 36.71 -11.52 -10.19
N PRO A 57 37.26 -12.64 -10.69
CA PRO A 57 36.46 -13.82 -11.08
C PRO A 57 35.54 -14.34 -9.97
N ARG A 58 36.00 -14.34 -8.71
CA ARG A 58 35.18 -14.77 -7.56
C ARG A 58 34.02 -13.82 -7.27
N ALA A 59 34.17 -12.54 -7.59
CA ALA A 59 33.05 -11.61 -7.49
C ALA A 59 32.03 -11.92 -8.59
N MET A 60 32.49 -12.19 -9.82
CA MET A 60 31.60 -12.49 -10.95
C MET A 60 30.73 -13.74 -10.72
N GLU A 61 31.20 -14.71 -9.92
CA GLU A 61 30.44 -15.91 -9.54
C GLU A 61 29.12 -15.60 -8.80
N ILE A 62 29.05 -14.49 -8.07
CA ILE A 62 27.85 -14.10 -7.28
C ILE A 62 27.00 -13.01 -7.95
N ARG A 63 27.30 -12.67 -9.20
CA ARG A 63 26.65 -11.56 -9.92
C ARG A 63 25.14 -11.75 -10.02
N ASP A 64 24.71 -12.96 -10.34
CA ASP A 64 23.29 -13.25 -10.61
C ASP A 64 22.48 -13.25 -9.30
N GLU A 65 23.07 -13.72 -8.19
CA GLU A 65 22.53 -13.56 -6.84
C GLU A 65 22.33 -12.09 -6.46
N ILE A 66 23.35 -11.26 -6.70
CA ILE A 66 23.27 -9.82 -6.41
C ILE A 66 22.15 -9.18 -7.22
N GLY A 67 22.01 -9.52 -8.51
CA GLY A 67 20.92 -9.04 -9.34
C GLY A 67 19.55 -9.39 -8.78
N LEU A 68 19.34 -10.63 -8.33
CA LEU A 68 18.09 -11.04 -7.66
C LEU A 68 17.84 -10.25 -6.36
N PHE A 69 18.87 -10.03 -5.55
CA PHE A 69 18.70 -9.28 -4.30
C PHE A 69 18.36 -7.81 -4.57
N GLN A 70 18.93 -7.21 -5.62
CA GLN A 70 18.58 -5.87 -6.10
C GLN A 70 17.14 -5.80 -6.61
N GLU A 71 16.65 -6.84 -7.29
CA GLU A 71 15.26 -6.98 -7.73
C GLU A 71 14.31 -7.00 -6.53
N ILE A 72 14.55 -7.88 -5.55
CA ILE A 72 13.76 -7.96 -4.30
C ILE A 72 13.81 -6.64 -3.54
N ARG A 73 14.99 -6.01 -3.42
CA ARG A 73 15.15 -4.69 -2.77
C ARG A 73 14.29 -3.65 -3.46
N SER A 74 14.34 -3.60 -4.79
CA SER A 74 13.56 -2.63 -5.58
C SER A 74 12.06 -2.86 -5.41
N ALA A 75 11.61 -4.12 -5.39
CA ALA A 75 10.22 -4.46 -5.16
C ALA A 75 9.75 -4.06 -3.75
N LEU A 76 10.54 -4.36 -2.70
CA LEU A 76 10.26 -3.95 -1.33
C LEU A 76 10.16 -2.42 -1.19
N ILE A 77 11.09 -1.70 -1.81
CA ILE A 77 11.08 -0.23 -1.80
C ILE A 77 9.81 0.29 -2.48
N LYS A 78 9.45 -0.22 -3.66
CA LYS A 78 8.26 0.23 -4.40
C LYS A 78 6.97 0.02 -3.59
N VAL A 79 6.79 -1.15 -2.99
CA VAL A 79 5.58 -1.45 -2.20
C VAL A 79 5.47 -0.61 -0.93
N THR A 80 6.56 -0.02 -0.44
CA THR A 80 6.58 0.62 0.87
C THR A 80 6.96 2.10 0.88
N MET A 81 7.41 2.66 -0.26
CA MET A 81 7.61 4.10 -0.41
C MET A 81 6.31 4.78 -0.81
N SER A 82 5.97 5.85 -0.10
CA SER A 82 4.93 6.81 -0.51
C SER A 82 5.43 7.72 -1.63
N GLU A 83 4.48 8.22 -2.42
CA GLU A 83 4.58 8.97 -3.68
C GLU A 83 5.56 10.14 -3.85
N SER A 84 6.40 10.50 -2.88
CA SER A 84 7.26 11.69 -3.03
C SER A 84 8.34 11.58 -4.13
N GLU A 85 8.46 10.44 -4.84
CA GLU A 85 9.47 10.24 -5.90
C GLU A 85 9.03 9.48 -7.17
N LYS A 86 7.74 9.20 -7.46
CA LYS A 86 7.32 8.63 -8.77
C LYS A 86 5.81 8.64 -9.05
N SER A 87 5.47 8.59 -10.36
CA SER A 87 4.11 8.63 -10.95
C SER A 87 3.18 7.51 -10.45
N PRO A 88 1.89 7.80 -10.18
CA PRO A 88 0.89 6.84 -9.71
C PRO A 88 0.71 5.59 -10.61
N ASP A 89 0.80 5.77 -11.94
CA ASP A 89 0.44 4.75 -12.96
C ASP A 89 1.36 3.50 -12.93
N ASP A 90 2.65 3.65 -12.58
CA ASP A 90 3.64 2.55 -12.60
C ASP A 90 3.51 1.62 -11.39
N MET A 91 3.00 2.15 -10.28
CA MET A 91 2.89 1.46 -9.00
C MET A 91 1.65 0.57 -8.96
N GLU A 92 0.53 1.12 -9.41
CA GLU A 92 -0.73 0.43 -9.57
C GLU A 92 -0.59 -0.77 -10.51
N THR A 93 0.13 -0.59 -11.63
CA THR A 93 0.41 -1.66 -12.58
C THR A 93 1.22 -2.80 -11.97
N ALA A 94 2.26 -2.49 -11.18
CA ALA A 94 3.11 -3.52 -10.56
C ALA A 94 2.38 -4.31 -9.45
N ILE A 95 1.49 -3.66 -8.70
CA ILE A 95 0.69 -4.28 -7.64
C ILE A 95 -0.45 -5.11 -8.24
N ARG A 96 -1.17 -4.57 -9.24
CA ARG A 96 -2.19 -5.32 -9.96
C ARG A 96 -1.60 -6.53 -10.69
N GLN A 97 -0.38 -6.45 -11.20
CA GLN A 97 0.36 -7.58 -11.76
C GLN A 97 0.66 -8.71 -10.76
N LEU A 98 0.82 -8.37 -9.46
CA LEU A 98 1.04 -9.35 -8.40
C LEU A 98 -0.26 -10.01 -7.93
N VAL A 99 -1.37 -9.26 -7.95
CA VAL A 99 -2.70 -9.72 -7.52
C VAL A 99 -3.42 -10.50 -8.64
N SER A 100 -3.29 -10.08 -9.90
CA SER A 100 -4.07 -10.58 -11.04
C SER A 100 -3.74 -12.01 -11.52
N ARG A 101 -2.67 -12.65 -11.01
CA ARG A 101 -2.25 -13.99 -11.47
C ARG A 101 -2.24 -15.08 -10.41
N ALA A 102 -2.92 -14.86 -9.29
CA ALA A 102 -3.30 -15.95 -8.39
C ALA A 102 -4.28 -16.96 -9.06
N VAL A 103 -4.84 -16.63 -10.23
CA VAL A 103 -5.74 -17.51 -11.00
C VAL A 103 -5.44 -17.37 -12.50
N TYR A 104 -4.88 -18.45 -13.08
CA TYR A 104 -4.60 -18.74 -14.50
C TYR A 104 -3.43 -18.02 -15.24
N SER A 105 -2.40 -18.85 -15.51
CA SER A 105 -1.74 -19.14 -16.79
C SER A 105 -1.52 -18.04 -17.85
N THR A 106 -0.22 -17.75 -18.02
CA THR A 106 0.55 -17.58 -19.27
C THR A 106 0.25 -16.38 -20.19
N GLU A 107 1.37 -15.83 -20.67
CA GLU A 107 1.58 -14.92 -21.79
C GLU A 107 1.51 -13.40 -21.56
N VAL A 108 2.37 -12.74 -22.33
CA VAL A 108 2.82 -11.37 -22.22
C VAL A 108 1.88 -10.53 -23.07
N VAL A 109 0.91 -9.86 -22.47
CA VAL A 109 0.10 -8.84 -23.13
C VAL A 109 -0.34 -7.80 -22.11
N ASP A 110 -0.38 -6.56 -22.55
CA ASP A 110 -0.93 -5.38 -21.87
C ASP A 110 -2.25 -5.72 -21.17
N ILE A 111 -2.20 -5.72 -19.83
CA ILE A 111 -3.09 -6.48 -18.93
C ILE A 111 -4.46 -5.82 -18.82
N PHE A 112 -4.58 -4.56 -19.22
CA PHE A 112 -5.81 -3.79 -19.15
C PHE A 112 -6.69 -3.96 -20.40
N ALA A 113 -6.09 -4.18 -21.58
CA ALA A 113 -6.84 -4.37 -22.83
C ALA A 113 -7.50 -5.76 -22.94
N ALA A 114 -6.94 -6.79 -22.30
CA ALA A 114 -7.48 -8.16 -22.35
C ALA A 114 -8.67 -8.41 -21.39
N ALA A 115 -8.92 -7.50 -20.43
CA ALA A 115 -9.97 -7.63 -19.41
C ALA A 115 -11.12 -6.63 -19.56
N GLY A 116 -11.08 -5.72 -20.55
CA GLY A 116 -12.16 -4.76 -20.80
C GLY A 116 -12.31 -3.64 -19.75
N LEU A 117 -11.24 -3.30 -19.03
CA LEU A 117 -11.27 -2.29 -17.98
C LEU A 117 -10.74 -0.95 -18.51
N GLU A 118 -11.65 -0.01 -18.78
CA GLU A 118 -11.32 1.41 -18.98
C GLU A 118 -10.83 2.02 -17.65
N LYS A 119 -9.85 2.95 -17.73
CA LYS A 119 -9.31 3.69 -16.58
C LYS A 119 -10.43 4.37 -15.78
N PRO A 120 -10.45 4.27 -14.44
CA PRO A 120 -10.98 5.37 -13.66
C PRO A 120 -10.19 5.67 -12.36
N ASP A 121 -9.96 6.95 -12.14
CA ASP A 121 -9.71 7.55 -10.83
C ASP A 121 -10.67 6.96 -9.76
N ILE A 122 -10.19 6.81 -8.51
CA ILE A 122 -10.90 6.36 -7.28
C ILE A 122 -11.11 4.82 -7.11
N SER A 123 -10.74 3.98 -8.08
CA SER A 123 -10.99 2.51 -8.03
C SER A 123 -10.06 1.68 -7.11
N ILE A 124 -9.11 2.30 -6.41
CA ILE A 124 -7.99 1.57 -5.75
C ILE A 124 -8.38 0.91 -4.41
N LEU A 125 -9.50 1.30 -3.78
CA LEU A 125 -10.03 0.69 -2.54
C LEU A 125 -11.43 0.09 -2.72
N SER A 126 -11.73 -0.42 -3.92
CA SER A 126 -13.00 -1.09 -4.19
C SER A 126 -13.20 -2.31 -3.27
N ASP A 127 -14.46 -2.69 -3.01
CA ASP A 127 -14.74 -3.87 -2.18
C ASP A 127 -14.16 -5.16 -2.79
N GLU A 128 -14.11 -5.23 -4.11
CA GLU A 128 -13.47 -6.31 -4.85
C GLU A 128 -11.96 -6.37 -4.58
N PHE A 129 -11.24 -5.24 -4.74
CA PHE A 129 -9.82 -5.16 -4.45
C PHE A 129 -9.50 -5.49 -2.98
N LEU A 130 -10.27 -4.94 -2.04
CA LEU A 130 -10.07 -5.21 -0.60
C LEU A 130 -10.28 -6.69 -0.29
N SER A 131 -11.28 -7.33 -0.91
CA SER A 131 -11.50 -8.78 -0.80
C SER A 131 -10.32 -9.58 -1.36
N ASP A 132 -9.77 -9.17 -2.50
CA ASP A 132 -8.62 -9.85 -3.12
C ASP A 132 -7.37 -9.73 -2.26
N VAL A 133 -7.08 -8.55 -1.73
CA VAL A 133 -5.98 -8.32 -0.80
C VAL A 133 -6.14 -9.14 0.48
N GLN A 134 -7.37 -9.28 0.99
CA GLN A 134 -7.67 -10.14 2.15
C GLN A 134 -7.41 -11.63 1.86
N ARG A 135 -7.43 -12.07 0.59
CA ARG A 135 -7.18 -13.47 0.21
C ARG A 135 -5.72 -13.77 -0.10
N LEU A 136 -4.86 -12.76 -0.18
CA LEU A 136 -3.45 -12.95 -0.49
C LEU A 136 -2.77 -13.86 0.54
N PRO A 137 -1.98 -14.86 0.09
CA PRO A 137 -1.23 -15.72 1.00
C PRO A 137 -0.07 -14.96 1.66
N GLN A 138 0.48 -13.92 1.00
CA GLN A 138 1.52 -13.04 1.54
C GLN A 138 0.90 -11.98 2.45
N ARG A 139 0.72 -12.31 3.73
CA ARG A 139 0.02 -11.47 4.70
C ARG A 139 0.80 -10.21 5.06
N ASN A 140 2.10 -10.32 5.23
CA ASN A 140 2.94 -9.16 5.54
C ASN A 140 2.98 -8.19 4.35
N LEU A 141 3.03 -8.74 3.13
CA LEU A 141 2.92 -7.94 1.91
C LEU A 141 1.57 -7.23 1.78
N ALA A 142 0.47 -7.93 2.04
CA ALA A 142 -0.89 -7.37 2.00
C ALA A 142 -1.06 -6.22 3.01
N LEU A 143 -0.52 -6.37 4.22
CA LEU A 143 -0.54 -5.34 5.25
C LEU A 143 0.21 -4.08 4.81
N GLU A 144 1.45 -4.22 4.34
CA GLU A 144 2.24 -3.07 3.87
C GLU A 144 1.57 -2.38 2.68
N LEU A 145 0.96 -3.15 1.78
CA LEU A 145 0.18 -2.63 0.66
C LEU A 145 -1.00 -1.78 1.13
N LEU A 146 -1.88 -2.31 1.99
CA LEU A 146 -3.05 -1.59 2.49
C LEU A 146 -2.65 -0.33 3.26
N LYS A 147 -1.65 -0.46 4.14
CA LYS A 147 -1.10 0.66 4.90
C LYS A 147 -0.65 1.78 3.97
N LYS A 148 0.06 1.45 2.89
CA LYS A 148 0.50 2.42 1.90
C LYS A 148 -0.69 3.09 1.21
N LEU A 149 -1.64 2.30 0.68
CA LEU A 149 -2.79 2.83 -0.06
C LEU A 149 -3.63 3.78 0.80
N ILE A 150 -3.92 3.39 2.04
CA ILE A 150 -4.66 4.22 2.99
C ILE A 150 -3.89 5.51 3.30
N ASN A 151 -2.57 5.42 3.51
CA ASN A 151 -1.74 6.59 3.80
C ASN A 151 -1.65 7.56 2.61
N ASP A 152 -1.59 7.06 1.38
CA ASP A 152 -1.55 7.90 0.18
C ASP A 152 -2.92 8.59 -0.03
N GLU A 153 -4.03 7.87 0.20
CA GLU A 153 -5.36 8.47 0.19
C GLU A 153 -5.54 9.55 1.28
N ILE A 154 -5.04 9.30 2.49
CA ILE A 154 -5.03 10.31 3.58
C ILE A 154 -4.28 11.57 3.14
N LYS A 155 -3.13 11.44 2.46
CA LYS A 155 -2.37 12.60 1.95
C LYS A 155 -3.13 13.38 0.90
N THR A 156 -3.83 12.69 0.00
CA THR A 156 -4.70 13.33 -0.98
C THR A 156 -5.82 14.10 -0.28
N ARG A 157 -6.48 13.49 0.70
CA ARG A 157 -7.55 14.11 1.50
C ARG A 157 -7.07 15.27 2.36
N MET A 158 -5.85 15.22 2.87
CA MET A 158 -5.26 16.29 3.69
C MET A 158 -5.30 17.65 3.00
N ARG A 159 -5.29 17.70 1.66
CA ARG A 159 -5.39 18.93 0.88
C ARG A 159 -6.81 19.51 0.82
N LYS A 160 -7.84 18.69 1.03
CA LYS A 160 -9.25 19.07 0.94
C LYS A 160 -9.90 19.21 2.32
N ASN A 161 -9.70 18.21 3.18
CA ASN A 161 -10.33 18.13 4.51
C ASN A 161 -9.32 17.63 5.55
N VAL A 162 -8.69 18.58 6.23
CA VAL A 162 -7.63 18.33 7.21
C VAL A 162 -8.15 17.56 8.43
N VAL A 163 -9.38 17.84 8.86
CA VAL A 163 -9.99 17.23 10.06
C VAL A 163 -10.22 15.75 9.84
N GLN A 164 -10.88 15.41 8.73
CA GLN A 164 -11.12 14.02 8.36
C GLN A 164 -9.80 13.27 8.11
N ALA A 165 -8.84 13.89 7.41
CA ALA A 165 -7.55 13.28 7.14
C ALA A 165 -6.75 12.99 8.42
N ARG A 166 -6.81 13.86 9.43
CA ARG A 166 -6.20 13.62 10.75
C ARG A 166 -6.83 12.43 11.46
N SER A 167 -8.17 12.36 11.51
CA SER A 167 -8.88 11.23 12.12
C SER A 167 -8.45 9.89 11.49
N PHE A 168 -8.40 9.81 10.16
CA PHE A 168 -7.96 8.58 9.49
C PHE A 168 -6.47 8.28 9.70
N ALA A 169 -5.61 9.30 9.79
CA ALA A 169 -4.20 9.12 10.10
C ALA A 169 -4.01 8.50 11.50
N GLU A 170 -4.76 8.97 12.49
CA GLU A 170 -4.74 8.42 13.85
C GLU A 170 -5.22 6.96 13.88
N MET A 171 -6.31 6.65 13.18
CA MET A 171 -6.81 5.27 13.07
C MET A 171 -5.80 4.34 12.42
N LEU A 172 -5.17 4.77 11.33
CA LEU A 172 -4.12 4.01 10.64
C LEU A 172 -2.93 3.77 11.57
N GLU A 173 -2.46 4.81 12.27
CA GLU A 173 -1.35 4.69 13.20
C GLU A 173 -1.66 3.71 14.34
N GLN A 174 -2.87 3.77 14.91
CA GLN A 174 -3.30 2.84 15.94
C GLN A 174 -3.32 1.38 15.44
N ALA A 175 -3.86 1.14 14.24
CA ALA A 175 -3.89 -0.20 13.64
C ALA A 175 -2.47 -0.75 13.43
N VAL A 176 -1.55 0.07 12.91
CA VAL A 176 -0.15 -0.32 12.68
C VAL A 176 0.61 -0.54 13.99
N ARG A 177 0.38 0.27 15.03
CA ARG A 177 1.02 0.08 16.34
C ARG A 177 0.63 -1.24 16.99
N LYS A 178 -0.64 -1.67 16.86
CA LYS A 178 -1.10 -2.98 17.37
C LYS A 178 -0.35 -4.14 16.70
N TYR A 179 -0.04 -4.02 15.41
CA TYR A 179 0.79 -4.98 14.68
C TYR A 179 2.23 -5.02 15.19
N GLN A 180 2.88 -3.85 15.29
CA GLN A 180 4.29 -3.75 15.69
C GLN A 180 4.55 -4.29 17.10
N ASN A 181 3.58 -4.13 18.01
CA ASN A 181 3.66 -4.64 19.37
C ASN A 181 3.41 -6.16 19.48
N ARG A 182 3.26 -6.88 18.36
CA ARG A 182 2.83 -8.30 18.29
C ARG A 182 1.55 -8.59 19.07
N ALA A 183 0.73 -7.56 19.30
CA ALA A 183 -0.52 -7.70 20.05
C ALA A 183 -1.62 -8.35 19.21
N LEU A 184 -1.48 -8.33 17.87
CA LEU A 184 -2.41 -8.90 16.89
C LEU A 184 -1.65 -9.68 15.81
N GLU A 185 -2.32 -10.67 15.24
CA GLU A 185 -1.85 -11.36 14.02
C GLU A 185 -1.99 -10.45 12.79
N ALA A 186 -1.13 -10.64 11.77
CA ALA A 186 -1.18 -9.86 10.53
C ALA A 186 -2.57 -9.84 9.89
N ALA A 187 -3.31 -10.96 9.97
CA ALA A 187 -4.68 -11.07 9.46
C ALA A 187 -5.66 -10.10 10.16
N GLN A 188 -5.57 -9.96 11.48
CA GLN A 188 -6.46 -9.07 12.26
C GLN A 188 -6.19 -7.60 11.94
N VAL A 189 -4.93 -7.26 11.69
CA VAL A 189 -4.54 -5.90 11.31
C VAL A 189 -5.01 -5.59 9.88
N ILE A 190 -4.91 -6.55 8.97
CA ILE A 190 -5.48 -6.44 7.61
C ILE A 190 -6.98 -6.12 7.68
N ASP A 191 -7.74 -6.81 8.53
CA ASP A 191 -9.17 -6.54 8.69
C ASP A 191 -9.44 -5.12 9.21
N GLU A 192 -8.62 -4.63 10.15
CA GLU A 192 -8.72 -3.26 10.65
C GLU A 192 -8.36 -2.21 9.58
N LEU A 193 -7.34 -2.47 8.76
CA LEU A 193 -7.00 -1.63 7.61
C LEU A 193 -8.11 -1.63 6.55
N ILE A 194 -8.70 -2.78 6.24
CA ILE A 194 -9.85 -2.89 5.33
C ILE A 194 -11.04 -2.09 5.87
N ARG A 195 -11.29 -2.14 7.18
CA ARG A 195 -12.34 -1.34 7.82
C ARG A 195 -12.09 0.16 7.62
N ILE A 196 -10.87 0.63 7.87
CA ILE A 196 -10.48 2.04 7.66
C ILE A 196 -10.71 2.43 6.19
N ALA A 197 -10.26 1.61 5.23
CA ALA A 197 -10.47 1.87 3.80
C ALA A 197 -11.96 2.01 3.44
N LYS A 198 -12.83 1.17 4.01
CA LYS A 198 -14.29 1.26 3.81
C LYS A 198 -14.89 2.51 4.44
N GLU A 199 -14.46 2.89 5.65
CA GLU A 199 -14.90 4.11 6.32
C GLU A 199 -14.53 5.37 5.52
N MET A 200 -13.34 5.40 4.91
CA MET A 200 -12.91 6.50 4.02
C MET A 200 -13.84 6.64 2.81
N ARG A 201 -14.20 5.52 2.17
CA ARG A 201 -15.14 5.53 1.04
C ARG A 201 -16.53 6.00 1.46
N LEU A 202 -17.04 5.52 2.59
CA LEU A 202 -18.35 5.94 3.10
C LEU A 202 -18.39 7.43 3.43
N ALA A 203 -17.30 7.98 3.99
CA ALA A 203 -17.19 9.40 4.29
C ALA A 203 -17.24 10.27 3.02
N GLU A 204 -16.68 9.78 1.91
CA GLU A 204 -16.74 10.44 0.60
C GLU A 204 -18.15 10.39 0.00
N SER A 205 -18.81 9.23 0.05
CA SER A 205 -20.21 9.11 -0.41
C SER A 205 -21.17 9.97 0.40
N ARG A 206 -20.95 10.13 1.71
CA ARG A 206 -21.79 10.97 2.57
C ARG A 206 -21.78 12.44 2.16
N GLY A 207 -20.62 12.98 1.78
CA GLY A 207 -20.52 14.35 1.26
C GLY A 207 -21.41 14.56 0.04
N GLN A 208 -21.39 13.59 -0.88
CA GLN A 208 -22.21 13.58 -2.08
C GLN A 208 -23.72 13.45 -1.77
N GLU A 209 -24.10 12.56 -0.85
CA GLU A 209 -25.50 12.40 -0.41
C GLU A 209 -26.06 13.64 0.28
N MET A 210 -25.20 14.37 1.01
CA MET A 210 -25.55 15.67 1.60
C MET A 210 -25.57 16.79 0.56
N GLY A 211 -25.30 16.52 -0.71
CA GLY A 211 -25.25 17.54 -1.77
C GLY A 211 -24.30 18.68 -1.45
N LEU A 212 -23.27 18.40 -0.65
CA LEU A 212 -22.26 19.37 -0.24
C LEU A 212 -21.07 19.28 -1.19
N SER A 213 -20.47 20.42 -1.52
CA SER A 213 -19.18 20.46 -2.19
C SER A 213 -18.07 19.98 -1.26
N ASP A 214 -16.90 19.62 -1.81
CA ASP A 214 -15.74 19.18 -1.02
C ASP A 214 -15.35 20.21 0.06
N ASP A 215 -15.45 21.50 -0.26
CA ASP A 215 -15.13 22.61 0.65
C ASP A 215 -16.18 22.77 1.75
N GLU A 216 -17.46 22.60 1.42
CA GLU A 216 -18.57 22.64 2.39
C GLU A 216 -18.51 21.46 3.37
N VAL A 217 -18.15 20.26 2.89
CA VAL A 217 -17.92 19.08 3.76
C VAL A 217 -16.76 19.33 4.72
N ALA A 218 -15.66 19.89 4.21
CA ALA A 218 -14.50 20.22 5.03
C ALA A 218 -14.83 21.25 6.12
N PHE A 219 -15.65 22.26 5.77
CA PHE A 219 -16.11 23.26 6.72
C PHE A 219 -17.09 22.67 7.75
N TYR A 220 -18.03 21.84 7.32
CA TYR A 220 -18.93 21.10 8.21
C TYR A 220 -18.14 20.24 9.21
N ASP A 221 -17.15 19.49 8.74
CA ASP A 221 -16.31 18.64 9.60
C ASP A 221 -15.49 19.49 10.60
N ALA A 222 -14.96 20.64 10.17
CA ALA A 222 -14.25 21.58 11.05
C ALA A 222 -15.14 22.21 12.13
N LEU A 223 -16.39 22.52 11.79
CA LEU A 223 -17.36 22.98 12.78
C LEU A 223 -17.79 21.86 13.72
N ALA A 224 -17.95 20.64 13.21
CA ALA A 224 -18.36 19.47 13.99
C ALA A 224 -17.28 18.97 14.97
N GLU A 225 -16.00 19.24 14.70
CA GLU A 225 -14.88 18.96 15.61
C GLU A 225 -14.98 19.77 16.92
N ASN A 226 -15.59 20.97 16.87
CA ASN A 226 -16.01 21.69 18.07
C ASN A 226 -17.29 21.07 18.62
N ALA A 227 -17.14 20.16 19.59
CA ALA A 227 -18.26 19.46 20.26
C ALA A 227 -19.36 20.41 20.80
N SER A 228 -19.02 21.67 21.10
CA SER A 228 -19.96 22.72 21.50
C SER A 228 -20.88 23.19 20.36
N ALA A 229 -20.42 23.22 19.11
CA ALA A 229 -21.23 23.62 17.96
C ALA A 229 -22.24 22.54 17.59
N LYS A 230 -21.83 21.26 17.60
CA LYS A 230 -22.70 20.13 17.23
C LYS A 230 -23.85 19.90 18.23
N GLN A 231 -23.59 20.09 19.53
CA GLN A 231 -24.61 19.95 20.57
C GLN A 231 -25.59 21.13 20.64
N VAL A 232 -25.19 22.32 20.16
CA VAL A 232 -26.01 23.54 20.28
C VAL A 232 -26.81 23.82 19.00
N ILE A 233 -26.30 23.42 17.83
CA ILE A 233 -26.83 23.86 16.52
C ILE A 233 -27.58 22.71 15.79
N GLY A 234 -27.18 21.45 15.98
CA GLY A 234 -27.79 20.30 15.28
C GLY A 234 -27.35 20.17 13.82
N ASP A 235 -27.45 18.95 13.27
CA ASP A 235 -26.87 18.60 11.95
C ASP A 235 -27.47 19.40 10.78
N GLU A 236 -28.77 19.70 10.79
CA GLU A 236 -29.41 20.46 9.71
C GLU A 236 -28.94 21.92 9.64
N GLN A 237 -28.76 22.58 10.78
CA GLN A 237 -28.29 23.96 10.83
C GLN A 237 -26.79 24.08 10.53
N LEU A 238 -25.98 23.08 10.93
CA LEU A 238 -24.56 23.01 10.55
C LEU A 238 -24.39 22.82 9.04
N ARG A 239 -25.23 21.98 8.42
CA ARG A 239 -25.25 21.81 6.97
C ARG A 239 -25.63 23.11 6.26
N PHE A 240 -26.64 23.82 6.75
CA PHE A 240 -27.03 25.13 6.21
C PHE A 240 -25.92 26.17 6.34
N LEU A 241 -25.25 26.25 7.50
CA LEU A 241 -24.12 27.15 7.72
C LEU A 241 -22.94 26.85 6.78
N ALA A 242 -22.68 25.58 6.50
CA ALA A 242 -21.63 25.19 5.56
C ALA A 242 -21.92 25.63 4.13
N GLN A 243 -23.19 25.56 3.69
CA GLN A 243 -23.61 25.99 2.35
C GLN A 243 -23.69 27.51 2.15
N GLU A 244 -23.93 28.29 3.20
CA GLU A 244 -24.06 29.76 3.11
C GLU A 244 -22.73 30.51 3.24
N LEU A 245 -21.69 29.91 3.83
CA LEU A 245 -20.44 30.59 4.20
C LEU A 245 -19.24 30.27 3.28
N VAL A 246 -19.42 29.36 2.33
CA VAL A 246 -18.40 28.92 1.35
C VAL A 246 -18.83 29.36 -0.04
#